data_AF-A0AA95NG19-F1
#
_entry.id   AF-A0AA95NG19-F1
#
_cell.length_a   1.000
_cell.length_b   1.000
_cell.length_c   1.000
_cell.angle_alpha   90.00
_cell.angle_beta   90.00
_cell.angle_gamma   90.00
#
_symmetry.space_group_name_H-M   'P 1'
#
loop_
_entity.id
_entity.type
_entity.pdbx_description
1 polymer ?
#
loop_
_entity_poly.entity_id
_entity_poly.type
_entity_poly.pdbx_seq_one_letter_code
_entity_poly.pdbx_strand_id
1 'polypeptide(L)'
;MMGKRYERDMLPNPVAFFEGEGLTLKGPGRWKTTRCVFHGGSDSMRINTDSGAWVCMACDQKGGDVLAYVMQWHGLEFIEAAEALGATVGDGKPAQPARKTTLSPAAALKLVQAEAWLIVCTALAAADAIKDPADRERVIEAARTIQGVMLEATA
;
A
#
# COMPACT_ATOMS: atom_id res chain seq x y z
N MET A 1 -24.43 0.74 16.26
CA MET A 1 -23.77 1.54 15.21
C MET A 1 -24.57 1.33 13.93
N MET A 2 -24.98 2.39 13.25
CA MET A 2 -25.63 2.27 11.93
C MET A 2 -24.58 1.78 10.94
N GLY A 3 -24.95 0.95 9.98
CA GLY A 3 -24.08 0.53 8.89
C GLY A 3 -23.67 1.73 8.04
N LYS A 4 -22.53 1.57 7.36
CA LYS A 4 -21.98 2.57 6.46
C LYS A 4 -21.94 1.97 5.06
N ARG A 5 -22.38 2.75 4.08
CA ARG A 5 -22.36 2.39 2.67
C ARG A 5 -21.45 3.35 1.92
N TYR A 6 -20.60 2.79 1.07
CA TYR A 6 -19.76 3.56 0.15
C TYR A 6 -20.63 4.24 -0.92
N GLU A 7 -20.33 5.52 -1.17
CA GLU A 7 -20.92 6.32 -2.24
C GLU A 7 -19.82 6.90 -3.12
N ARG A 8 -19.71 6.37 -4.34
CA ARG A 8 -18.68 6.78 -5.29
C ARG A 8 -18.76 8.26 -5.66
N ASP A 9 -19.97 8.80 -5.77
CA ASP A 9 -20.18 10.19 -6.18
C ASP A 9 -19.73 11.20 -5.10
N MET A 10 -19.43 10.74 -3.89
CA MET A 10 -18.87 11.55 -2.82
C MET A 10 -17.33 11.52 -2.78
N LEU A 11 -16.68 10.81 -3.71
CA LEU A 11 -15.23 10.91 -3.84
C LEU A 11 -14.82 12.37 -4.12
N PRO A 12 -13.72 12.84 -3.52
CA PRO A 12 -13.27 14.21 -3.74
C PRO A 12 -12.88 14.43 -5.20
N ASN A 13 -12.89 15.71 -5.61
CA ASN A 13 -12.33 16.09 -6.90
C ASN A 13 -10.86 15.60 -7.00
N PRO A 14 -10.47 14.88 -8.06
CA PRO A 14 -9.14 14.29 -8.14
C PRO A 14 -8.00 15.30 -8.01
N VAL A 15 -8.11 16.47 -8.65
CA VAL A 15 -7.07 17.50 -8.62
C VAL A 15 -6.88 18.00 -7.19
N ALA A 16 -7.97 18.43 -6.56
CA ALA A 16 -7.93 18.93 -5.19
C ALA A 16 -7.39 17.89 -4.20
N PHE A 17 -7.78 16.61 -4.39
CA PHE A 17 -7.28 15.51 -3.58
C PHE A 17 -5.76 15.34 -3.71
N PHE A 18 -5.25 15.15 -4.92
CA PHE A 18 -3.82 14.88 -5.12
C PHE A 18 -2.93 16.08 -4.77
N GLU A 19 -3.41 17.31 -4.98
CA GLU A 19 -2.71 18.51 -4.51
C GLU A 19 -2.72 18.59 -2.98
N GLY A 20 -3.82 18.17 -2.32
CA GLY A 20 -3.91 18.01 -0.87
C GLY A 20 -2.91 16.99 -0.30
N GLU A 21 -2.61 15.93 -1.05
CA GLU A 21 -1.55 14.95 -0.75
C GLU A 21 -0.12 15.51 -0.99
N GLY A 22 0.00 16.79 -1.36
CA GLY A 22 1.29 17.44 -1.61
C GLY A 22 1.93 17.00 -2.92
N LEU A 23 1.12 16.63 -3.93
CA LEU A 23 1.59 16.37 -5.29
C LEU A 23 1.38 17.59 -6.17
N THR A 24 2.41 17.96 -6.92
CA THR A 24 2.30 19.01 -7.94
C THR A 24 1.93 18.38 -9.27
N LEU A 25 0.78 18.74 -9.84
CA LEU A 25 0.29 18.21 -11.10
C LEU A 25 0.74 19.08 -12.27
N LYS A 26 1.53 18.54 -13.20
CA LYS A 26 2.13 19.30 -14.32
C LYS A 26 1.68 18.77 -15.68
N GLY A 27 1.65 19.66 -16.68
CA GLY A 27 1.42 19.32 -18.09
C GLY A 27 0.01 19.66 -18.60
N PRO A 28 -0.19 19.63 -19.93
CA PRO A 28 -1.46 19.96 -20.57
C PRO A 28 -2.46 18.78 -20.51
N GLY A 29 -3.73 19.06 -20.77
CA GLY A 29 -4.76 18.03 -20.88
C GLY A 29 -5.16 17.35 -19.56
N ARG A 30 -5.86 16.22 -19.67
CA ARG A 30 -6.44 15.47 -18.54
C ARG A 30 -5.43 14.62 -17.79
N TRP A 31 -4.35 14.20 -18.44
CA TRP A 31 -3.28 13.43 -17.79
C TRP A 31 -2.17 14.37 -17.35
N LYS A 32 -1.97 14.47 -16.04
CA LYS A 32 -0.91 15.29 -15.42
C LYS A 32 0.21 14.41 -14.92
N THR A 33 1.44 14.88 -15.06
CA THR A 33 2.63 14.23 -14.52
C THR A 33 2.96 14.79 -13.13
N THR A 34 3.39 13.92 -12.22
CA THR A 34 3.85 14.27 -10.88
C THR A 34 4.86 13.27 -10.34
N ARG A 35 5.38 13.52 -9.13
CA ARG A 35 6.26 12.60 -8.40
C ARG A 35 5.51 11.33 -8.00
N CYS A 36 6.20 10.20 -8.02
CA CYS A 36 5.65 8.93 -7.56
C CYS A 36 5.99 8.74 -6.08
N VAL A 37 4.97 8.57 -5.24
CA VAL A 37 5.15 8.31 -3.80
C VAL A 37 5.64 6.88 -3.50
N PHE A 38 5.41 5.94 -4.41
CA PHE A 38 5.69 4.52 -4.20
C PHE A 38 7.18 4.19 -4.33
N HIS A 39 7.87 4.71 -5.36
CA HIS A 39 9.32 4.51 -5.53
C HIS A 39 10.15 5.81 -5.40
N GLY A 40 9.51 6.94 -5.08
CA GLY A 40 10.20 8.22 -4.87
C GLY A 40 10.66 8.95 -6.14
N GLY A 41 10.28 8.53 -7.35
CA GLY A 41 10.63 9.23 -8.59
C GLY A 41 10.01 10.63 -8.73
N SER A 42 10.68 11.53 -9.45
CA SER A 42 10.29 12.95 -9.56
C SER A 42 9.12 13.26 -10.50
N ASP A 43 8.91 12.43 -11.53
CA ASP A 43 8.10 12.78 -12.71
C ASP A 43 7.57 11.55 -13.47
N SER A 44 7.43 10.43 -12.78
CA SER A 44 7.05 9.14 -13.38
C SER A 44 5.58 8.78 -13.19
N MET A 45 4.86 9.44 -12.29
CA MET A 45 3.45 9.16 -12.01
C MET A 45 2.55 10.07 -12.86
N ARG A 46 1.55 9.47 -13.50
CA ARG A 46 0.52 10.18 -14.26
C ARG A 46 -0.83 10.04 -13.57
N ILE A 47 -1.56 11.14 -13.48
CA ILE A 47 -2.89 11.23 -12.87
C ILE A 47 -3.87 11.76 -13.91
N ASN A 48 -5.03 11.11 -14.02
CA ASN A 48 -6.17 11.59 -14.78
C ASN A 48 -7.02 12.52 -13.90
N THR A 49 -7.15 13.78 -14.29
CA THR A 49 -7.86 14.81 -13.52
C THR A 49 -9.37 14.62 -13.47
N ASP A 50 -9.94 13.82 -14.37
CA ASP A 50 -11.38 13.61 -14.45
C ASP A 50 -11.79 12.39 -13.62
N SER A 51 -11.12 11.25 -13.83
CA SER A 51 -11.47 10.00 -13.15
C SER A 51 -10.72 9.79 -11.83
N GLY A 52 -9.62 10.50 -11.62
CA GLY A 52 -8.67 10.21 -10.53
C GLY A 52 -7.85 8.94 -10.72
N ALA A 53 -7.96 8.29 -11.88
CA ALA A 53 -7.12 7.15 -12.23
C ALA A 53 -5.66 7.58 -12.30
N TRP A 54 -4.75 6.69 -11.95
CA TRP A 54 -3.33 6.98 -11.89
C TRP A 54 -2.50 5.77 -12.28
N VAL A 55 -1.31 6.03 -12.82
CA VAL A 55 -0.34 5.00 -13.19
C VAL A 55 1.06 5.58 -13.12
N CYS A 56 1.99 4.84 -12.53
CA CYS A 56 3.40 5.14 -12.61
C CYS A 56 4.04 4.36 -13.75
N MET A 57 4.67 5.08 -14.69
CA MET A 57 5.31 4.47 -15.86
C MET A 57 6.65 3.77 -15.53
N ALA A 58 7.15 3.92 -14.29
CA ALA A 58 8.44 3.37 -13.86
C ALA A 58 8.32 2.16 -12.92
N CYS A 59 7.38 2.17 -11.98
CA CYS A 59 7.15 1.07 -11.01
C CYS A 59 5.84 0.29 -11.25
N ASP A 60 5.11 0.62 -12.32
CA ASP A 60 3.82 0.02 -12.73
C ASP A 60 2.67 0.07 -11.70
N GLN A 61 2.89 0.67 -10.53
CA GLN A 61 1.82 0.94 -9.56
C GLN A 61 0.73 1.80 -10.19
N LYS A 62 -0.54 1.43 -10.00
CA LYS A 62 -1.69 2.03 -10.68
C LYS A 62 -3.00 1.82 -9.92
N GLY A 63 -3.96 2.70 -10.17
CA GLY A 63 -5.30 2.62 -9.60
C GLY A 63 -6.34 3.32 -10.47
N GLY A 64 -7.60 2.93 -10.29
CA GLY A 64 -8.73 3.41 -11.11
C GLY A 64 -9.33 4.74 -10.67
N ASP A 65 -9.07 5.17 -9.44
CA ASP A 65 -9.59 6.40 -8.84
C ASP A 65 -8.76 6.79 -7.58
N VAL A 66 -9.17 7.88 -6.92
CA VAL A 66 -8.57 8.37 -5.68
C VAL A 66 -8.74 7.38 -4.51
N LEU A 67 -9.79 6.57 -4.50
CA LEU A 67 -9.98 5.54 -3.47
C LEU A 67 -8.90 4.46 -3.58
N ALA A 68 -8.64 3.97 -4.79
CA ALA A 68 -7.57 3.02 -5.05
C ALA A 68 -6.19 3.59 -4.66
N TYR A 69 -5.97 4.90 -4.88
CA TYR A 69 -4.76 5.57 -4.41
C TYR A 69 -4.65 5.54 -2.89
N VAL A 70 -5.70 5.93 -2.15
CA VAL A 70 -5.70 5.96 -0.68
C VAL A 70 -5.50 4.58 -0.09
N MET A 71 -6.21 3.58 -0.63
CA MET A 71 -6.06 2.18 -0.20
C MET A 71 -4.60 1.74 -0.34
N GLN A 72 -3.98 2.02 -1.48
CA GLN A 72 -2.63 1.55 -1.75
C GLN A 72 -1.54 2.35 -1.03
N TRP A 73 -1.63 3.68 -1.03
CA TRP A 73 -0.63 4.55 -0.43
C TRP A 73 -0.66 4.51 1.10
N HIS A 74 -1.85 4.54 1.72
CA HIS A 74 -1.98 4.49 3.18
C HIS A 74 -2.11 3.06 3.72
N GLY A 75 -2.26 2.06 2.87
CA GLY A 75 -2.47 0.67 3.28
C GLY A 75 -3.78 0.47 4.04
N LEU A 76 -4.84 1.17 3.64
CA LEU A 76 -6.16 1.13 4.24
C LEU A 76 -7.06 0.13 3.52
N GLU A 77 -7.95 -0.51 4.28
CA GLU A 77 -9.00 -1.35 3.71
C GLU A 77 -10.07 -0.49 3.03
N PHE A 78 -10.88 -1.10 2.16
CA PHE A 78 -11.84 -0.38 1.31
C PHE A 78 -12.76 0.59 2.07
N ILE A 79 -13.38 0.13 3.18
CA ILE A 79 -14.28 0.98 3.97
C ILE A 79 -13.51 2.06 4.73
N GLU A 80 -12.32 1.76 5.25
CA GLU A 80 -11.48 2.73 5.95
C GLU A 80 -11.01 3.85 5.00
N ALA A 81 -10.60 3.48 3.79
CA ALA A 81 -10.24 4.43 2.75
C ALA A 81 -11.44 5.28 2.31
N ALA A 82 -12.62 4.68 2.16
CA ALA A 82 -13.84 5.41 1.85
C ALA A 82 -14.23 6.37 2.97
N GLU A 83 -14.05 6.00 4.23
CA GLU A 83 -14.28 6.87 5.39
C GLU A 83 -13.28 8.03 5.45
N ALA A 84 -11.99 7.75 5.22
CA ALA A 84 -10.93 8.75 5.16
C ALA A 84 -11.21 9.81 4.08
N LEU A 85 -11.83 9.40 2.97
CA LEU A 85 -12.25 10.26 1.87
C LEU A 85 -13.61 10.94 2.09
N GLY A 86 -14.32 10.64 3.18
CA GLY A 86 -15.69 11.12 3.41
C GLY A 86 -16.72 10.53 2.45
N ALA A 87 -16.38 9.45 1.73
CA ALA A 87 -17.21 8.80 0.72
C ALA A 87 -18.12 7.70 1.29
N THR A 88 -18.61 7.88 2.52
CA THR A 88 -19.54 6.95 3.18
C THR A 88 -20.77 7.66 3.72
N VAL A 89 -21.93 7.01 3.58
CA VAL A 89 -23.21 7.46 4.17
C VAL A 89 -23.73 6.42 5.16
N GLY A 90 -24.52 6.87 6.13
CA GLY A 90 -25.28 5.95 6.97
C GLY A 90 -26.32 5.19 6.13
N ASP A 91 -26.34 3.87 6.22
CA ASP A 91 -27.23 3.02 5.42
C ASP A 91 -28.55 2.69 6.11
N GLY A 92 -28.78 3.25 7.32
CA GLY A 92 -29.98 3.05 8.13
C GLY A 92 -30.18 1.62 8.65
N LYS A 93 -29.25 0.70 8.35
CA LYS A 93 -29.31 -0.69 8.78
C LYS A 93 -28.45 -0.87 10.03
N PRO A 94 -28.78 -1.82 10.92
CA PRO A 94 -27.85 -2.19 11.97
C PRO A 94 -26.57 -2.72 11.31
N ALA A 95 -25.41 -2.17 11.71
CA ALA A 95 -24.13 -2.65 11.22
C ALA A 95 -24.06 -4.16 11.47
N GLN A 96 -23.87 -4.96 10.41
CA GLN A 96 -23.62 -6.38 10.60
C GLN A 96 -22.31 -6.52 11.38
N PRO A 97 -22.24 -7.41 12.38
CA PRO A 97 -20.99 -7.66 13.07
C PRO A 97 -19.97 -8.12 12.02
N ALA A 98 -18.93 -7.31 11.81
CA ALA A 98 -17.84 -7.66 10.92
C ALA A 98 -17.36 -9.06 11.32
N ARG A 99 -17.33 -9.97 10.34
CA ARG A 99 -16.75 -11.30 10.54
C ARG A 99 -15.31 -11.06 10.95
N LYS A 100 -14.97 -11.35 12.21
CA LYS A 100 -13.66 -11.10 12.77
C LYS A 100 -12.65 -12.05 12.10
N THR A 101 -12.12 -11.68 10.95
CA THR A 101 -10.79 -12.14 10.57
C THR A 101 -9.81 -11.46 11.52
N THR A 102 -8.97 -12.23 12.19
CA THR A 102 -8.07 -11.75 13.26
C THR A 102 -7.10 -10.68 12.76
N LEU A 103 -6.74 -10.72 11.46
CA LEU A 103 -5.92 -9.74 10.75
C LEU A 103 -6.45 -9.59 9.31
N SER A 104 -6.35 -8.38 8.73
CA SER A 104 -6.51 -8.21 7.28
C SER A 104 -5.32 -8.81 6.54
N PRO A 105 -5.42 -9.14 5.24
CA PRO A 105 -4.27 -9.63 4.46
C PRO A 105 -3.07 -8.67 4.51
N ALA A 106 -3.32 -7.36 4.43
CA ALA A 106 -2.26 -6.35 4.52
C ALA A 106 -1.63 -6.31 5.93
N ALA A 107 -2.44 -6.36 6.99
CA ALA A 107 -1.94 -6.42 8.36
C ALA A 107 -1.16 -7.71 8.65
N ALA A 108 -1.63 -8.84 8.12
CA ALA A 108 -0.93 -10.12 8.22
C ALA A 108 0.41 -10.09 7.50
N LEU A 109 0.47 -9.50 6.29
CA LEU A 109 1.72 -9.38 5.54
C LEU A 109 2.73 -8.47 6.27
N LYS A 110 2.28 -7.31 6.79
CA LYS A 110 3.13 -6.43 7.62
C LYS A 110 3.67 -7.14 8.87
N LEU A 111 2.85 -7.97 9.52
CA LEU A 111 3.29 -8.75 10.68
C LEU A 111 4.32 -9.82 10.29
N VAL A 112 4.02 -10.62 9.26
CA VAL A 112 4.94 -11.64 8.72
C VAL A 112 6.27 -11.00 8.33
N GLN A 113 6.22 -9.81 7.73
CA GLN A 113 7.38 -9.02 7.37
C GLN A 113 8.25 -8.72 8.61
N ALA A 114 7.69 -8.13 9.66
CA ALA A 114 8.43 -7.79 10.87
C ALA A 114 9.10 -9.01 11.53
N GLU A 115 8.38 -10.13 11.62
CA GLU A 115 8.89 -11.38 12.20
C GLU A 115 9.99 -12.00 11.33
N ALA A 116 9.80 -12.02 10.00
CA ALA A 116 10.80 -12.53 9.06
C ALA A 116 12.10 -11.73 9.13
N TRP A 117 12.03 -10.40 9.27
CA TRP A 117 13.21 -9.55 9.44
C TRP A 117 13.98 -9.88 10.73
N LEU A 118 13.28 -10.04 11.85
CA LEU A 118 13.89 -10.43 13.12
C LEU A 118 14.62 -11.77 13.02
N ILE A 119 13.99 -12.76 12.36
CA ILE A 119 14.59 -14.08 12.11
C ILE A 119 15.86 -13.92 11.28
N VAL A 120 15.84 -13.12 10.21
CA VAL A 120 17.01 -12.86 9.36
C VAL A 120 18.16 -12.24 10.16
N CYS A 121 17.90 -11.17 10.92
CA CYS A 121 18.93 -10.52 11.74
C CYS A 121 19.54 -11.48 12.76
N THR A 122 18.70 -12.28 13.41
CA THR A 122 19.14 -13.27 14.41
C THR A 122 19.95 -14.38 13.76
N ALA A 123 19.51 -14.91 12.61
CA ALA A 123 20.18 -15.97 11.86
C ALA A 123 21.57 -15.53 11.38
N LEU A 124 21.69 -14.31 10.83
CA LEU A 124 22.97 -13.76 10.39
C LEU A 124 23.91 -13.49 11.57
N ALA A 125 23.41 -12.94 12.68
CA ALA A 125 24.22 -12.68 13.88
C ALA A 125 24.73 -13.98 14.53
N ALA A 126 23.98 -15.08 14.43
CA ALA A 126 24.33 -16.38 14.98
C ALA A 126 25.06 -17.30 13.98
N ALA A 127 25.25 -16.89 12.73
CA ALA A 127 25.74 -17.77 11.67
C ALA A 127 27.11 -18.38 11.99
N ASP A 128 28.02 -17.60 12.58
CA ASP A 128 29.37 -18.06 12.94
C ASP A 128 29.39 -19.09 14.08
N ALA A 129 28.29 -19.22 14.83
CA ALA A 129 28.13 -20.28 15.84
C ALA A 129 27.77 -21.64 15.21
N ILE A 130 27.38 -21.68 13.92
CA ILE A 130 27.04 -22.90 13.20
C ILE A 130 28.35 -23.59 12.76
N LYS A 131 28.63 -24.73 13.39
CA LYS A 131 29.88 -25.48 13.20
C LYS A 131 29.99 -26.16 11.84
N ASP A 132 28.87 -26.66 11.30
CA ASP A 132 28.85 -27.28 9.97
C ASP A 132 28.84 -26.17 8.91
N PRO A 133 29.86 -26.10 8.03
CA PRO A 133 29.91 -25.11 6.96
C PRO A 133 28.71 -25.16 6.01
N ALA A 134 28.16 -26.36 5.74
CA ALA A 134 27.03 -26.53 4.85
C ALA A 134 25.75 -25.94 5.44
N ASP A 135 25.52 -26.15 6.74
CA ASP A 135 24.36 -25.57 7.43
C ASP A 135 24.49 -24.06 7.59
N ARG A 136 25.71 -23.56 7.83
CA ARG A 136 25.98 -22.11 7.87
C ARG A 136 25.62 -21.44 6.56
N GLU A 137 26.04 -22.02 5.44
CA GLU A 137 25.74 -21.49 4.10
C GLU A 137 24.24 -21.52 3.80
N ARG A 138 23.54 -22.61 4.14
CA ARG A 138 22.07 -22.70 3.98
C ARG A 138 21.33 -21.62 4.75
N VAL A 139 21.74 -21.35 6.00
CA VAL A 139 21.11 -20.31 6.83
C VAL A 139 21.35 -18.91 6.26
N ILE A 140 22.56 -18.62 5.80
CA ILE A 140 22.87 -17.34 5.15
C ILE A 140 22.04 -17.16 3.87
N GLU A 141 21.92 -18.21 3.06
CA GLU A 141 21.16 -18.14 1.81
C GLU A 141 19.65 -17.98 2.04
N ALA A 142 19.10 -18.69 3.03
CA ALA A 142 17.71 -18.49 3.45
C ALA A 142 17.48 -17.04 3.93
N ALA A 143 18.43 -16.48 4.70
CA ALA A 143 18.37 -15.11 5.17
C ALA A 143 18.39 -14.09 4.02
N ARG A 144 19.24 -14.31 3.01
CA ARG A 144 19.30 -13.48 1.79
C ARG A 144 18.00 -13.57 0.98
N THR A 145 17.45 -14.77 0.83
CA THR A 145 16.19 -14.99 0.11
C THR A 145 15.06 -14.19 0.76
N ILE A 146 14.94 -14.26 2.09
CA ILE A 146 13.95 -13.48 2.85
C ILE A 146 14.23 -11.98 2.66
N GLN A 147 15.47 -11.51 2.79
CA GLN A 147 15.84 -10.12 2.54
C GLN A 147 15.39 -9.63 1.15
N GLY A 148 15.58 -10.44 0.10
CA GLY A 148 15.14 -10.12 -1.26
C GLY A 148 13.62 -9.95 -1.36
N VAL A 149 12.86 -10.96 -0.90
CA VAL A 149 11.38 -10.92 -0.90
C VAL A 149 10.84 -9.72 -0.12
N MET A 150 11.49 -9.39 0.99
CA MET A 150 11.09 -8.29 1.87
C MET A 150 11.29 -6.92 1.21
N LEU A 151 12.34 -6.75 0.42
CA LEU A 151 12.59 -5.53 -0.36
C LEU A 151 11.55 -5.40 -1.49
N GLU A 152 11.25 -6.49 -2.19
CA GLU A 152 10.23 -6.53 -3.25
C GLU A 152 8.82 -6.24 -2.72
N ALA A 153 8.46 -6.76 -1.54
CA ALA A 153 7.15 -6.52 -0.93
C ALA A 153 6.93 -5.07 -0.47
N THR A 154 7.98 -4.25 -0.44
CA THR A 154 7.93 -2.82 -0.07
C THR A 154 8.10 -1.86 -1.23
N ALA A 155 8.35 -2.37 -2.44
CA ALA A 155 8.57 -1.58 -3.67
C ALA A 155 7.27 -1.39 -4.48
#